data_AF-A0A560WL90-F1
#
_entry.id   AF-A0A560WL90-F1
#
_cell.length_a   1.000
_cell.length_b   1.000
_cell.length_c   1.000
_cell.angle_alpha   90.00
_cell.angle_beta   90.00
_cell.angle_gamma   90.00
#
_symmetry.space_group_name_H-M   'P 1'
#
loop_
_entity.id
_entity.type
_entity.pdbx_description
1 polymer ?
#
loop_
_entity_poly.entity_id
_entity_poly.type
_entity_poly.pdbx_seq_one_letter_code
_entity_poly.pdbx_strand_id
1 'polypeptide(L)'
;MKARVEYDIGSLALHPGSIGPIFWSIIQRVFDQGALPDLTAEDMARLLKGISTHSTRIGLNQDLFASGEGFAGILDALRWRSRRMLLAYNRNLAAEQGAAGRLMTKLG
;
A
#
# COMPACT_ATOMS: atom_id res chain seq x y z
N MET A 1 8.26 0.63 20.29
CA MET A 1 7.27 -0.41 20.66
C MET A 1 7.94 -1.78 20.50
N LYS A 2 8.23 -2.50 21.58
CA LYS A 2 8.81 -3.85 21.48
C LYS A 2 7.68 -4.86 21.25
N ALA A 3 7.62 -5.44 20.07
CA ALA A 3 7.34 -6.85 19.94
C ALA A 3 8.61 -7.44 19.26
N ARG A 4 9.06 -8.66 19.54
CA ARG A 4 8.40 -9.85 19.04
C ARG A 4 9.09 -11.08 19.60
N VAL A 5 8.29 -12.05 20.02
CA VAL A 5 8.70 -13.45 19.95
C VAL A 5 8.94 -13.76 18.48
N GLU A 6 10.13 -14.27 18.15
CA GLU A 6 10.47 -14.73 16.81
C GLU A 6 10.04 -16.20 16.69
N TYR A 7 9.31 -16.52 15.62
CA TYR A 7 8.93 -17.88 15.29
C TYR A 7 9.54 -18.19 13.93
N ASP A 8 10.29 -19.28 13.88
CA ASP A 8 10.77 -19.84 12.61
C ASP A 8 9.88 -21.00 12.21
N ILE A 9 9.45 -21.04 10.95
CA ILE A 9 8.53 -22.06 10.43
C ILE A 9 9.15 -22.66 9.18
N GLY A 10 9.59 -23.91 9.30
CA GLY A 10 10.33 -24.60 8.25
C GLY A 10 11.79 -24.15 8.18
N SER A 11 12.52 -24.65 7.19
CA SER A 11 13.94 -24.34 6.99
C SER A 11 14.24 -23.77 5.60
N LEU A 12 13.20 -23.48 4.82
CA LEU A 12 13.27 -23.02 3.44
C LEU A 12 12.50 -21.72 3.29
N ALA A 13 12.87 -20.93 2.28
CA ALA A 13 12.10 -19.75 1.91
C ALA A 13 10.65 -20.12 1.56
N LEU A 14 9.70 -19.24 1.93
CA LEU A 14 8.31 -19.39 1.51
C LEU A 14 8.20 -19.41 -0.01
N HIS A 15 7.30 -20.24 -0.51
CA HIS A 15 6.94 -20.20 -1.92
C HIS A 15 6.31 -18.83 -2.24
N PRO A 16 6.67 -18.14 -3.34
CA PRO A 16 6.12 -16.82 -3.66
C PRO A 16 4.59 -16.79 -3.76
N GLY A 17 3.99 -17.90 -4.21
CA GLY A 17 2.53 -18.08 -4.27
C GLY A 17 1.84 -18.08 -2.89
N SER A 18 2.57 -18.29 -1.80
CA SER A 18 2.04 -18.27 -0.44
C SER A 18 1.89 -16.85 0.13
N ILE A 19 2.53 -15.85 -0.48
CA ILE A 19 2.51 -14.47 0.02
C ILE A 19 1.11 -13.86 -0.07
N GLY A 20 0.42 -14.02 -1.20
CA GLY A 20 -0.95 -13.52 -1.39
C GLY A 20 -1.93 -14.02 -0.33
N PRO A 21 -2.05 -15.35 -0.12
CA PRO A 21 -2.89 -15.93 0.95
C PRO A 21 -2.61 -15.39 2.35
N ILE A 22 -1.35 -15.12 2.70
CA ILE A 22 -0.99 -14.53 4.00
C ILE A 22 -1.62 -13.13 4.13
N PHE A 23 -1.46 -12.28 3.12
CA PHE A 23 -2.05 -10.94 3.13
C PHE A 23 -3.58 -10.99 3.17
N TRP A 24 -4.21 -11.86 2.37
CA TRP A 24 -5.67 -12.01 2.37
C TRP A 24 -6.20 -12.46 3.74
N SER A 25 -5.50 -13.39 4.40
CA SER A 25 -5.87 -13.83 5.75
C SER A 25 -5.79 -12.70 6.78
N ILE A 26 -4.76 -11.85 6.70
CA ILE A 26 -4.61 -10.69 7.59
C ILE A 26 -5.75 -9.69 7.35
N ILE A 27 -6.03 -9.35 6.09
CA ILE A 27 -7.09 -8.39 5.72
C ILE A 27 -8.46 -8.91 6.15
N GLN A 28 -8.77 -10.17 5.88
CA GLN A 28 -10.03 -10.80 6.30
C GLN A 28 -10.18 -10.75 7.82
N ARG A 29 -9.12 -11.05 8.58
CA ARG A 29 -9.17 -10.98 10.04
C ARG A 29 -9.46 -9.57 10.55
N VAL A 30 -8.88 -8.54 9.93
CA VAL A 30 -9.14 -7.14 10.29
C VAL A 30 -10.60 -6.77 9.98
N PHE A 31 -11.15 -7.25 8.86
CA PHE A 31 -12.56 -7.08 8.53
C PHE A 31 -13.48 -7.77 9.53
N ASP A 32 -13.20 -9.03 9.87
CA ASP A 32 -13.99 -9.82 10.83
C ASP A 32 -13.99 -9.17 12.23
N GLN A 33 -12.98 -8.37 12.55
CA GLN A 33 -12.88 -7.57 13.78
C GLN A 33 -13.63 -6.23 13.71
N GLY A 34 -14.28 -5.91 12.59
CA GLY A 34 -15.05 -4.67 12.40
C GLY A 34 -14.19 -3.42 12.20
N ALA A 35 -12.88 -3.58 11.94
CA ALA A 35 -11.95 -2.46 11.77
C ALA A 35 -12.04 -1.78 10.38
N LEU A 36 -12.87 -2.30 9.48
CA LEU A 36 -13.13 -1.76 8.14
C LEU A 36 -14.66 -1.57 7.96
N PRO A 37 -15.29 -0.65 8.74
CA PRO A 37 -16.74 -0.54 8.84
C PRO A 37 -17.42 0.01 7.58
N ASP A 38 -16.64 0.59 6.67
CA ASP A 38 -17.07 1.15 5.39
C ASP A 38 -17.19 0.10 4.28
N LEU A 39 -16.70 -1.12 4.52
CA LEU A 39 -16.75 -2.21 3.54
C LEU A 39 -17.88 -3.18 3.86
N THR A 40 -18.61 -3.61 2.84
CA THR A 40 -19.51 -4.77 2.94
C THR A 40 -18.75 -6.09 2.76
N ALA A 41 -19.37 -7.21 3.10
CA ALA A 41 -18.79 -8.54 2.80
C ALA A 41 -18.59 -8.76 1.29
N GLU A 42 -19.47 -8.20 0.46
CA GLU A 42 -19.35 -8.25 -1.01
C GLU A 42 -18.16 -7.41 -1.49
N ASP A 43 -17.99 -6.20 -0.94
CA ASP A 43 -16.83 -5.36 -1.24
C ASP A 43 -15.54 -6.06 -0.87
N MET A 44 -15.48 -6.69 0.31
CA MET A 44 -14.33 -7.44 0.78
C MET A 44 -13.99 -8.58 -0.18
N ALA A 45 -14.96 -9.41 -0.56
CA ALA A 45 -14.75 -10.53 -1.49
C ALA A 45 -14.26 -10.05 -2.87
N ARG A 46 -14.76 -8.92 -3.35
CA ARG A 46 -14.31 -8.30 -4.60
C ARG A 46 -12.89 -7.75 -4.49
N LEU A 47 -12.58 -7.03 -3.41
CA LEU A 47 -11.27 -6.41 -3.18
C LEU A 47 -10.18 -7.47 -3.03
N LEU A 48 -10.41 -8.52 -2.23
CA LEU A 48 -9.43 -9.59 -2.02
C LEU A 48 -9.01 -10.28 -3.32
N LYS A 49 -9.94 -10.47 -4.27
CA LYS A 49 -9.63 -11.01 -5.61
C LYS A 49 -8.67 -10.13 -6.42
N GLY A 50 -8.70 -8.82 -6.19
CA GLY A 50 -7.84 -7.85 -6.88
C GLY A 50 -6.50 -7.58 -6.18
N ILE A 51 -6.35 -8.00 -4.92
CA ILE A 51 -5.13 -7.75 -4.15
C ILE A 51 -4.04 -8.75 -4.55
N SER A 52 -2.87 -8.20 -4.87
CA SER A 52 -1.67 -8.97 -5.19
C SER A 52 -0.48 -8.47 -4.38
N THR A 53 0.64 -9.19 -4.43
CA THR A 53 1.91 -8.73 -3.85
C THR A 53 2.36 -7.37 -4.42
N HIS A 54 1.93 -7.03 -5.64
CA HIS A 54 2.21 -5.72 -6.23
C HIS A 54 1.49 -4.59 -5.49
N SER A 55 0.29 -4.85 -4.95
CA SER A 55 -0.51 -3.87 -4.20
C SER A 55 0.25 -3.31 -3.00
N THR A 56 1.02 -4.13 -2.29
CA THR A 56 1.84 -3.69 -1.15
C THR A 56 2.91 -2.67 -1.56
N ARG A 57 3.53 -2.89 -2.73
CA ARG A 57 4.52 -1.95 -3.30
C ARG A 57 3.86 -0.62 -3.71
N ILE A 58 2.65 -0.68 -4.28
CA ILE A 58 1.90 0.53 -4.66
C ILE A 58 1.43 1.31 -3.42
N GLY A 59 0.96 0.62 -2.37
CA GLY A 59 0.59 1.26 -1.10
C GLY A 59 1.77 1.99 -0.47
N LEU A 60 2.92 1.33 -0.31
CA LEU A 60 4.14 1.98 0.23
C LEU A 60 4.59 3.18 -0.63
N ASN A 61 4.47 3.07 -1.96
CA ASN A 61 4.75 4.17 -2.86
C ASN A 61 3.85 5.39 -2.62
N GLN A 62 2.57 5.15 -2.35
CA GLN A 62 1.58 6.17 -2.04
C GLN A 62 1.81 6.78 -0.65
N ASP A 63 2.15 5.96 0.35
CA ASP A 63 2.46 6.40 1.70
C ASP A 63 3.69 7.32 1.74
N LEU A 64 4.78 6.94 1.06
CA LEU A 64 5.98 7.77 0.95
C LEU A 64 5.70 9.08 0.21
N PHE A 65 4.87 9.02 -0.84
CA PHE A 65 4.48 10.22 -1.57
C PHE A 65 3.65 11.16 -0.69
N ALA A 66 2.67 10.63 0.05
CA ALA A 66 1.83 11.37 0.97
C ALA A 66 2.61 11.95 2.15
N SER A 67 3.68 11.27 2.60
CA SER A 67 4.59 11.80 3.64
C SER A 67 5.51 12.92 3.14
N GLY A 68 5.46 13.26 1.84
CA GLY A 68 6.28 14.31 1.25
C GLY A 68 7.68 13.87 0.83
N GLU A 69 7.95 12.57 0.76
CA GLU A 69 9.25 12.06 0.29
C GLU A 69 9.52 12.52 -1.15
N GLY A 70 10.78 12.87 -1.42
CA GLY A 70 11.18 13.37 -2.74
C GLY A 70 11.10 12.28 -3.80
N PHE A 71 10.73 12.66 -5.03
CA PHE A 71 10.63 11.69 -6.14
C PHE A 71 11.92 10.87 -6.36
N ALA A 72 13.10 11.47 -6.18
CA ALA A 72 14.35 10.74 -6.32
C ALA A 72 14.51 9.66 -5.23
N GLY A 73 14.14 9.96 -3.99
CA GLY A 73 14.15 9.02 -2.87
C GLY A 73 13.19 7.86 -3.08
N ILE A 74 11.95 8.14 -3.52
CA ILE A 74 10.96 7.09 -3.82
C ILE A 74 11.41 6.21 -5.00
N LEU A 75 11.95 6.82 -6.06
CA LEU A 75 12.47 6.08 -7.22
C LEU A 75 13.58 5.11 -6.82
N ASP A 76 14.52 5.56 -6.00
CA ASP A 76 15.65 4.77 -5.52
C ASP A 76 15.20 3.67 -4.55
N ALA A 77 14.50 4.03 -3.47
CA ALA A 77 14.06 3.11 -2.41
C ALA A 77 13.19 1.97 -2.95
N LEU A 78 12.30 2.28 -3.90
CA LEU A 78 11.43 1.28 -4.51
C LEU A 78 12.01 0.72 -5.82
N ARG A 79 13.15 1.21 -6.29
CA ARG A 79 13.80 0.79 -7.56
C ARG A 79 12.87 0.91 -8.77
N TRP A 80 12.10 1.97 -8.83
CA TRP A 80 11.30 2.29 -10.02
C TRP A 80 12.22 2.74 -11.15
N ARG A 81 12.10 2.12 -12.32
CA ARG A 81 12.88 2.50 -13.51
C ARG A 81 12.33 3.71 -14.24
N SER A 82 11.06 4.06 -14.02
CA SER A 82 10.36 5.09 -14.78
C SER A 82 9.60 6.04 -13.87
N ARG A 83 9.95 7.33 -13.97
CA ARG A 83 9.21 8.42 -13.30
C ARG A 83 7.76 8.49 -13.77
N ARG A 84 7.48 8.21 -15.04
CA ARG A 84 6.12 8.19 -15.59
C ARG A 84 5.25 7.16 -14.86
N MET A 85 5.80 5.99 -14.57
CA MET A 85 5.08 4.93 -13.87
C MET A 85 4.82 5.31 -12.40
N LEU A 86 5.81 5.87 -11.72
CA LEU A 86 5.66 6.41 -10.36
C LEU A 86 4.51 7.43 -10.28
N LEU A 87 4.46 8.38 -11.22
CA LEU A 87 3.42 9.40 -11.25
C LEU A 87 2.04 8.83 -11.59
N ALA A 88 1.96 7.76 -12.38
CA ALA A 88 0.69 7.14 -12.73
C ALA A 88 -0.02 6.57 -11.48
N TYR A 89 0.72 5.92 -10.58
CA TYR A 89 0.17 5.35 -9.35
C TYR A 89 -0.15 6.39 -8.25
N ASN A 90 0.42 7.59 -8.37
CA ASN A 90 0.19 8.70 -7.43
C ASN A 90 -0.71 9.79 -8.03
N ARG A 91 -1.33 9.58 -9.20
CA ARG A 91 -2.02 10.67 -9.95
C ARG A 91 -3.08 11.39 -9.12
N ASN A 92 -3.88 10.64 -8.35
CA ASN A 92 -4.95 11.22 -7.54
C ASN A 92 -4.37 11.99 -6.33
N LEU A 93 -3.36 11.43 -5.66
CA LEU A 93 -2.67 12.08 -4.54
C LEU A 93 -1.86 13.33 -4.99
N ALA A 94 -1.26 13.26 -6.18
CA ALA A 94 -0.48 14.34 -6.75
C ALA A 94 -1.33 15.54 -7.18
N ALA A 95 -2.63 15.33 -7.46
CA ALA A 95 -3.57 16.42 -7.73
C ALA A 95 -3.76 17.29 -6.47
N GLU A 96 -3.87 16.66 -5.30
CA GLU A 96 -4.02 17.33 -4.01
C GLU A 96 -2.71 17.96 -3.53
N GLN A 97 -1.58 17.30 -3.76
CA GLN A 97 -0.26 17.75 -3.31
C GLN A 97 0.51 18.59 -4.35
N GLY A 98 -0.08 18.89 -5.50
CA GLY A 98 0.52 19.73 -6.54
C GLY A 98 0.63 21.20 -6.13
N ALA A 99 1.38 22.02 -6.88
CA ALA A 99 1.51 23.45 -6.58
C ALA A 99 0.14 24.17 -6.54
N ALA A 100 -0.77 23.80 -7.44
CA ALA A 100 -2.15 24.31 -7.46
C ALA A 100 -2.99 23.78 -6.28
N GLY A 101 -2.89 22.48 -5.95
CA GLY A 101 -3.59 21.89 -4.81
C GLY A 101 -3.17 22.53 -3.48
N ARG A 102 -1.86 22.66 -3.24
CA ARG A 102 -1.33 23.35 -2.06
C ARG A 102 -1.70 24.83 -2.00
N LEU A 103 -1.85 25.50 -3.15
CA LEU A 103 -2.35 26.87 -3.21
C LEU A 103 -3.84 26.93 -2.83
N MET A 104 -4.67 26.04 -3.37
CA MET A 104 -6.08 25.95 -3.02
C MET A 104 -6.28 25.69 -1.51
N THR A 105 -5.50 24.79 -0.90
CA THR A 105 -5.52 24.56 0.56
C THR A 105 -5.13 25.79 1.38
N LYS A 106 -4.31 26.71 0.84
CA LYS A 106 -3.94 27.96 1.51
C LYS A 106 -4.98 29.08 1.32
N LEU A 107 -5.84 28.95 0.31
CA LEU A 107 -6.82 29.96 -0.08
C LEU A 107 -8.25 29.66 0.42
N GLY A 108 -8.52 28.42 0.83
CA GLY A 108 -9.73 28.04 1.57
C GLY A 108 -9.50 28.02 3.07
#